data_AF-A0A169FJB6-F1
#
_entry.id   AF-A0A169FJB6-F1
#
_cell.length_a   1.000
_cell.length_b   1.000
_cell.length_c   1.000
_cell.angle_alpha   90.00
_cell.angle_beta   90.00
_cell.angle_gamma   90.00
#
_symmetry.space_group_name_H-M   'P 1'
#
loop_
_entity.id
_entity.type
_entity.pdbx_description
1 polymer ?
#
loop_
_entity_poly.entity_id
_entity_poly.type
_entity_poly.pdbx_seq_one_letter_code
_entity_poly.pdbx_strand_id
1 'polypeptide(L)' 'MDELKTQDRENTMREIYSILEGGLQREMHKSEYKLVSEWVSGFNLEERATILNMLKELTNKHIRID' A
#
# COMPACT_ATOMS: atom_id res chain seq x y z
N MET A 1 -0.39 -16.71 -15.80
CA MET A 1 -0.09 -16.81 -14.35
C MET A 1 0.77 -15.64 -13.87
N ASP A 2 1.82 -15.25 -14.60
CA ASP A 2 2.68 -14.13 -14.16
C ASP A 2 2.11 -12.73 -14.43
N GLU A 3 1.27 -12.56 -15.45
CA GLU A 3 0.56 -11.29 -15.70
C GLU A 3 -0.41 -10.93 -14.56
N LEU A 4 -1.12 -11.93 -14.02
CA LEU A 4 -2.02 -11.75 -12.88
C LEU A 4 -1.27 -11.35 -11.61
N LYS A 5 -0.11 -11.96 -11.35
CA LYS A 5 0.76 -11.60 -10.21
C LYS A 5 1.35 -10.19 -10.34
N THR A 6 1.61 -9.76 -11.57
CA THR A 6 2.14 -8.43 -11.88
C THR A 6 1.06 -7.36 -11.70
N GLN A 7 -0.14 -7.61 -12.20
CA GLN A 7 -1.28 -6.72 -12.03
C GLN A 7 -1.68 -6.56 -10.55
N ASP A 8 -1.72 -7.66 -9.80
CA ASP A 8 -1.97 -7.63 -8.36
C ASP A 8 -0.94 -6.77 -7.62
N ARG A 9 0.34 -6.92 -7.97
CA ARG A 9 1.42 -6.15 -7.36
C ARG A 9 1.24 -4.67 -7.59
N GLU A 10 0.91 -4.28 -8.82
CA GLU A 10 0.68 -2.88 -9.19
C GLU A 10 -0.55 -2.30 -8.48
N ASN A 11 -1.63 -3.07 -8.38
CA ASN A 11 -2.84 -2.65 -7.67
C ASN A 11 -2.56 -2.46 -6.17
N THR A 12 -1.88 -3.43 -5.55
CA THR A 12 -1.45 -3.35 -4.15
C THR A 12 -0.60 -2.11 -3.90
N MET A 13 0.37 -1.87 -4.79
CA MET A 13 1.26 -0.72 -4.69
C MET A 13 0.47 0.60 -4.75
N ARG A 14 -0.46 0.74 -5.70
CA ARG A 14 -1.32 1.93 -5.84
C ARG A 14 -2.21 2.16 -4.62
N GLU A 15 -2.78 1.10 -4.04
CA GLU A 15 -3.59 1.21 -2.83
C GLU A 15 -2.76 1.66 -1.62
N ILE A 16 -1.58 1.07 -1.41
CA ILE A 16 -0.67 1.47 -0.33
C ILE A 16 -0.31 2.95 -0.47
N TYR A 17 -0.04 3.43 -1.68
CA TYR A 17 0.22 4.84 -1.92
C TYR A 17 -0.94 5.74 -1.54
N SER A 18 -2.15 5.41 -1.98
CA SER A 18 -3.33 6.21 -1.63
C SER A 18 -3.54 6.30 -0.12
N ILE A 19 -3.32 5.19 0.59
CA ILE A 19 -3.43 5.14 2.06
C ILE A 19 -2.35 6.01 2.71
N LEU A 20 -1.10 5.91 2.26
CA LEU A 20 0.01 6.66 2.83
C LEU A 20 -0.08 8.16 2.54
N GLU A 21 -0.44 8.57 1.33
CA GLU A 21 -0.64 9.98 0.98
C GLU A 21 -1.80 10.60 1.77
N GLY A 22 -2.90 9.85 1.93
CA GLY A 22 -4.01 10.25 2.78
C GLY A 22 -3.60 10.42 4.24
N GLY A 23 -2.80 9.50 4.78
CA GLY A 23 -2.31 9.57 6.15
C GLY A 23 -1.24 10.64 6.39
N LEU A 24 -0.37 10.88 5.41
CA LEU A 24 0.70 11.89 5.48
C LEU A 24 0.20 13.30 5.16
N GLN A 25 -0.99 13.43 4.55
CA GLN A 25 -1.54 14.69 4.04
C GLN A 25 -0.61 15.39 3.04
N ARG A 26 0.20 14.60 2.32
CA ARG A 26 1.11 15.06 1.27
C ARG A 26 1.36 13.95 0.26
N GLU A 27 1.82 14.34 -0.92
CA GLU A 27 2.33 13.41 -1.92
C GLU A 27 3.61 12.72 -1.44
N MET A 28 3.81 11.50 -1.89
CA MET A 28 5.04 10.75 -1.63
C MET A 28 6.19 11.20 -2.56
N HIS A 29 7.41 11.24 -2.03
CA HIS A 29 8.61 11.47 -2.85
C HIS A 29 9.02 10.21 -3.61
N LYS A 30 9.69 10.37 -4.75
CA LYS A 30 10.15 9.23 -5.59
C LYS A 30 10.97 8.18 -4.83
N SER A 31 11.74 8.58 -3.81
CA SER A 31 12.47 7.65 -2.94
C SER A 31 11.55 6.80 -2.07
N GLU A 32 10.46 7.39 -1.58
CA GLU A 32 9.44 6.70 -0.78
C GLU A 32 8.64 5.74 -1.66
N TYR A 33 8.33 6.12 -2.90
CA TYR A 33 7.78 5.22 -3.92
C TYR A 33 8.65 3.99 -4.13
N LYS A 34 9.96 4.19 -4.33
CA LYS A 34 10.90 3.09 -4.54
C LYS A 34 10.91 2.13 -3.33
N LEU A 35 10.92 2.69 -2.13
CA LEU A 35 10.94 1.91 -0.88
C LEU A 35 9.68 1.03 -0.75
N VAL A 36 8.50 1.58 -0.99
CA VAL A 36 7.25 0.79 -0.96
C VAL A 36 7.21 -0.24 -2.08
N SER A 37 7.67 0.10 -3.29
CA SER A 37 7.73 -0.86 -4.39
C SER A 37 8.63 -2.05 -4.07
N GLU A 38 9.82 -1.81 -3.50
CA GLU A 38 10.74 -2.86 -3.06
C GLU A 38 10.13 -3.70 -1.95
N TRP A 39 9.49 -3.05 -0.96
CA TRP A 39 8.78 -3.72 0.12
C TRP A 39 7.66 -4.64 -0.40
N VAL A 40 6.77 -4.13 -1.26
CA VAL A 40 5.65 -4.89 -1.86
C VAL A 40 6.14 -6.04 -2.75
N SER A 41 7.30 -5.88 -3.40
CA SER A 41 7.89 -6.92 -4.23
C SER A 41 8.31 -8.17 -3.44
N GLY A 42 8.60 -8.02 -2.15
CA GLY A 42 8.95 -9.12 -1.25
C GLY A 42 7.76 -9.99 -0.81
N PHE A 43 6.53 -9.52 -1.05
CA PHE A 43 5.32 -10.21 -0.59
C PHE A 43 4.65 -11.04 -1.66
N ASN A 44 4.11 -12.18 -1.22
CA ASN A 44 3.16 -12.98 -1.98
C ASN A 44 1.75 -12.35 -1.96
N LEU A 45 0.82 -12.97 -2.70
CA LEU A 45 -0.54 -12.46 -2.86
C LEU A 45 -1.30 -12.29 -1.53
N GLU A 46 -1.19 -13.28 -0.64
CA GLU A 46 -1.89 -13.29 0.65
C GLU A 46 -1.30 -12.24 1.60
N GLU A 47 0.03 -12.17 1.67
CA GLU A 47 0.75 -11.17 2.47
C GLU A 47 0.41 -9.74 2.05
N ARG A 48 0.30 -9.47 0.75
CA ARG A 48 -0.14 -8.17 0.23
C ARG A 48 -1.53 -7.79 0.70
N ALA A 49 -2.48 -8.73 0.65
CA ALA A 49 -3.84 -8.50 1.14
C ALA A 49 -3.86 -8.21 2.65
N THR A 50 -3.07 -8.95 3.43
CA THR A 50 -2.93 -8.71 4.87
C THR A 50 -2.38 -7.32 5.15
N ILE A 51 -1.31 -6.92 4.47
CA ILE A 51 -0.69 -5.60 4.66
C ILE A 51 -1.63 -4.46 4.30
N LEU A 52 -2.38 -4.58 3.20
CA LEU A 52 -3.38 -3.59 2.82
C LEU A 52 -4.46 -3.43 3.90
N ASN A 53 -4.95 -4.54 4.45
CA ASN A 53 -5.95 -4.50 5.51
C ASN A 53 -5.37 -3.86 6.78
N MET A 54 -4.14 -4.21 7.18
CA MET A 54 -3.48 -3.60 8.33
C MET A 54 -3.31 -2.09 8.15
N LEU A 55 -2.86 -1.64 6.98
CA LEU A 55 -2.69 -0.22 6.68
C LEU A 55 -4.03 0.53 6.73
N LYS A 56 -5.08 -0.03 6.12
CA LYS A 56 -6.45 0.53 6.16
C LYS A 56 -6.96 0.62 7.60
N GLU A 57 -6.77 -0.41 8.42
CA GLU A 57 -7.21 -0.39 9.82
C GLU A 57 -6.47 0.66 10.64
N LEU A 58 -5.16 0.81 10.43
CA LEU A 58 -4.33 1.79 11.14
C LEU A 58 -4.73 3.22 10.76
N THR A 59 -4.94 3.52 9.48
CA THR A 59 -5.32 4.86 9.04
C THR A 59 -6.79 5.18 9.31
N ASN A 60 -7.71 4.22 9.20
CA ASN A 60 -9.12 4.41 9.57
C ASN A 60 -9.30 4.71 11.07
N LYS A 61 -8.45 4.17 11.95
CA LYS A 61 -8.45 4.53 13.38
C LYS A 61 -8.05 5.99 13.62
N HIS A 62 -7.31 6.62 12.71
CA HIS A 62 -6.95 8.04 12.79
C HIS A 62 -8.00 8.97 12.15
N ILE A 63 -8.99 8.44 11.42
CA ILE A 63 -10.11 9.18 10.80
C ILE A 63 -11.37 9.15 11.70
N ARG A 64 -11.34 8.49 12.87
CA ARG A 64 -12.41 8.65 13.88
C ARG A 64 -12.33 10.06 14.48
N ILE A 65 -12.98 10.99 13.78
CA ILE A 65 -13.43 12.27 14.31
C ILE A 65 -14.62 11.95 15.23
N ASP A 66 -14.52 12.37 16.49
CA ASP A 66 -15.64 12.45 17.44
C ASP A 66 -16.62 13.57 16.99
#